data_AF-A0A7Y5VS90-F1
#
_entry.id   AF-A0A7Y5VS90-F1
#
_cell.length_a   1.000
_cell.length_b   1.000
_cell.length_c   1.000
_cell.angle_alpha   90.00
_cell.angle_beta   90.00
_cell.angle_gamma   90.00
#
_symmetry.space_group_name_H-M   'P 1'
#
loop_
_entity.id
_entity.type
_entity.pdbx_description
1 polymer ?
#
loop_
_entity_poly.entity_id
_entity_poly.type
_entity_poly.pdbx_seq_one_letter_code
_entity_poly.pdbx_strand_id
1 'polypeptide(L)'
;MAQSMQNLFNTLMRPLAGLHPEASCALLSTIIVALLLLLFKYISLQRHIEVVKDRMTACVLGVWLYRDQPRMIGRCQLAATLHGFHYLGLSILPLLIIAIPMCLTLTEMNAWYAYRPLSPGESTLVRMSFAESVPPEQIGAVLRPPAGVNVDAAHVDKSRGEVLWRLTCRETTSEPLRFDVGGVTIDMPLSVGGDAARIAATRRVFGFWNRLEFWDDPVADPPLPADGPVRSIHVQYPQRRWWLSIWWIDSFAFMLAAVLLLRKPMGVAI
;
A
#
# COMPACT_ATOMS: atom_id res chain seq x y z
N MET A 1 -10.56 11.62 -3.42
CA MET A 1 -9.87 11.13 -2.21
C MET A 1 -8.46 10.61 -2.51
N ALA A 2 -8.28 9.66 -3.45
CA ALA A 2 -6.95 9.16 -3.84
C ALA A 2 -5.98 10.28 -4.31
N GLN A 3 -6.43 11.14 -5.24
CA GLN A 3 -5.63 12.28 -5.72
C GLN A 3 -5.22 13.24 -4.59
N SER A 4 -6.12 13.53 -3.64
CA SER A 4 -5.85 14.41 -2.51
C SER A 4 -4.78 13.83 -1.60
N MET A 5 -4.82 12.51 -1.36
CA MET A 5 -3.83 11.81 -0.55
C MET A 5 -2.47 11.75 -1.24
N GLN A 6 -2.44 11.53 -2.56
CA GLN A 6 -1.20 11.60 -3.34
C GLN A 6 -0.56 12.98 -3.27
N ASN A 7 -1.37 14.04 -3.41
CA ASN A 7 -0.86 15.40 -3.30
C ASN A 7 -0.29 15.68 -1.90
N LEU A 8 -0.95 15.18 -0.85
CA LEU A 8 -0.45 15.27 0.52
C LEU A 8 0.90 14.53 0.67
N PHE A 9 0.98 13.28 0.22
CA PHE A 9 2.21 12.48 0.27
C PHE A 9 3.34 13.12 -0.54
N ASN A 10 3.07 13.59 -1.76
CA ASN A 10 4.03 14.29 -2.59
C ASN A 10 4.56 15.55 -1.89
N THR A 11 3.68 16.30 -1.22
CA THR A 11 4.08 17.51 -0.48
C THR A 11 4.92 17.17 0.74
N LEU A 12 4.56 16.11 1.47
CA LEU A 12 5.29 15.65 2.65
C LEU A 12 6.65 15.03 2.28
N MET A 13 6.74 14.38 1.13
CA MET A 13 7.96 13.74 0.62
C MET A 13 8.95 14.73 -0.01
N ARG A 14 8.50 15.90 -0.50
CA ARG A 14 9.40 16.93 -1.06
C ARG A 14 10.58 17.30 -0.16
N PRO A 15 10.40 17.66 1.13
CA PRO A 15 11.53 17.95 2.02
C PRO A 15 12.34 16.69 2.39
N LEU A 16 11.72 15.51 2.31
CA LEU A 16 12.34 14.22 2.63
C LEU A 16 13.12 13.63 1.46
N ALA A 17 13.01 14.20 0.26
CA ALA A 17 13.61 13.66 -0.97
C ALA A 17 15.15 13.63 -0.94
N GLY A 18 15.78 14.46 -0.11
CA GLY A 18 17.23 14.47 0.09
C GLY A 18 17.73 13.59 1.25
N LEU A 19 16.83 12.94 1.99
CA LEU A 19 17.20 12.05 3.09
C LEU A 19 17.41 10.62 2.59
N HIS A 20 18.20 9.85 3.35
CA HIS A 20 18.32 8.41 3.12
C HIS A 20 16.93 7.74 3.22
N PRO A 21 16.58 6.78 2.33
CA PRO A 21 15.25 6.18 2.28
C PRO A 21 14.71 5.62 3.60
N GLU A 22 15.56 5.10 4.47
CA GLU A 22 15.15 4.55 5.77
C GLU A 22 14.80 5.66 6.75
N ALA A 23 15.50 6.81 6.70
CA ALA A 23 15.20 7.96 7.54
C ALA A 23 13.86 8.60 7.16
N SER A 24 13.60 8.76 5.86
CA SER A 24 12.30 9.26 5.38
C SER A 24 11.17 8.29 5.70
N CYS A 25 11.41 6.98 5.58
CA CYS A 25 10.45 5.94 5.98
C CYS A 25 10.15 5.96 7.49
N ALA A 26 11.17 6.07 8.34
CA ALA A 26 11.01 6.12 9.79
C ALA A 26 10.22 7.37 10.24
N LEU A 27 10.54 8.54 9.68
CA LEU A 27 9.81 9.79 9.94
C LEU A 27 8.36 9.67 9.51
N LEU A 28 8.10 9.17 8.30
CA LEU A 28 6.75 9.00 7.78
C LEU A 28 5.93 8.02 8.64
N SER A 29 6.50 6.85 8.95
CA SER A 29 5.88 5.85 9.83
C SER A 29 5.51 6.44 11.19
N THR A 30 6.37 7.29 11.76
CA THR A 30 6.11 7.97 13.04
C THR A 30 4.94 8.96 12.92
N ILE A 31 4.90 9.76 11.86
CA ILE A 31 3.80 10.71 11.60
C ILE A 31 2.47 9.97 11.43
N ILE A 32 2.47 8.88 10.64
CA ILE A 32 1.28 8.05 10.42
C ILE A 32 0.78 7.49 11.74
N VAL A 33 1.67 6.88 12.54
CA VAL A 33 1.30 6.32 13.84
C VAL A 33 0.74 7.38 14.77
N ALA A 34 1.35 8.56 14.84
CA ALA A 34 0.83 9.66 15.64
C ALA A 34 -0.60 10.04 15.20
N LEU A 35 -0.84 10.14 13.90
CA LEU A 35 -2.16 10.45 13.34
C LEU A 35 -3.18 9.34 13.64
N LEU A 36 -2.79 8.07 13.49
CA LEU A 36 -3.64 6.92 13.81
C LEU A 36 -3.99 6.85 15.29
N LEU A 37 -3.04 7.16 16.19
CA LEU A 37 -3.28 7.22 17.62
C LEU A 37 -4.24 8.36 17.99
N LEU A 38 -4.11 9.53 17.34
CA LEU A 38 -5.07 10.63 17.51
C LEU A 38 -6.47 10.19 17.03
N LEU A 39 -6.57 9.61 15.83
CA LEU A 39 -7.83 9.15 15.26
C LEU A 39 -8.49 8.10 16.17
N PHE A 40 -7.70 7.13 16.66
CA PHE A 40 -8.16 6.14 17.62
C PHE A 40 -8.65 6.78 18.91
N LYS A 41 -7.93 7.77 19.45
CA LYS A 41 -8.34 8.50 20.66
C LYS A 41 -9.70 9.19 20.49
N TYR A 42 -9.97 9.80 19.34
CA TYR A 42 -11.23 10.49 19.08
C TYR A 42 -12.40 9.55 18.78
N ILE A 43 -12.14 8.42 18.12
CA ILE A 43 -13.19 7.46 17.72
C ILE A 43 -13.50 6.46 18.83
N SER A 44 -12.48 6.07 19.60
CA SER A 44 -12.63 5.10 20.68
C SER A 44 -13.48 5.71 21.79
N LEU A 45 -14.65 5.13 22.07
CA LEU A 45 -15.42 5.43 23.27
C LEU A 45 -14.70 4.85 24.50
N GLN A 46 -13.58 5.45 24.89
CA GLN A 46 -12.69 4.97 25.96
C GLN A 46 -13.46 4.67 27.27
N ARG A 47 -14.50 5.47 27.58
CA ARG A 47 -15.38 5.24 28.73
C ARG A 47 -16.13 3.91 28.71
N HIS A 48 -16.57 3.43 27.53
CA HIS A 48 -17.24 2.13 27.43
C HIS A 48 -16.25 0.97 27.52
N ILE A 49 -15.03 1.17 27.02
CA ILE A 49 -13.94 0.19 27.13
C ILE A 49 -13.54 -0.03 28.59
N GLU A 50 -13.39 1.05 29.37
CA GLU A 50 -13.06 0.96 30.80
C GLU A 50 -14.14 0.19 31.57
N VAL A 51 -15.42 0.51 31.38
CA VAL A 51 -16.54 -0.19 32.05
C VAL A 51 -16.57 -1.69 31.70
N VAL A 52 -16.29 -2.05 30.45
CA VAL A 52 -16.25 -3.47 30.05
C VAL A 52 -15.03 -4.17 30.63
N LYS A 53 -13.87 -3.49 30.70
CA LYS A 53 -12.65 -4.04 31.33
C LYS A 53 -12.83 -4.28 32.82
N ASP A 54 -13.51 -3.36 33.52
CA ASP A 54 -13.84 -3.51 34.93
C ASP A 54 -14.80 -4.67 35.16
N ARG A 55 -15.80 -4.86 34.29
CA ARG A 55 -16.71 -6.01 34.33
C ARG A 55 -16.02 -7.35 34.06
N MET A 56 -15.06 -7.38 33.13
CA MET A 56 -14.21 -8.56 32.90
C MET A 56 -13.38 -8.89 34.13
N THR A 57 -12.76 -7.88 34.75
CA THR A 57 -11.95 -8.04 35.97
C THR A 57 -12.82 -8.56 37.12
N ALA A 58 -14.03 -8.03 37.28
CA ALA A 58 -15.00 -8.52 38.26
C ALA A 58 -15.40 -9.99 38.01
N CYS A 59 -15.54 -10.42 36.76
CA CYS A 59 -15.82 -11.83 36.44
C CYS A 59 -14.64 -12.75 36.83
N VAL A 60 -13.40 -12.32 36.60
CA VAL A 60 -12.19 -13.07 37.00
C VAL A 60 -12.10 -13.19 38.53
N LEU A 61 -12.38 -12.10 39.26
CA LEU A 61 -12.49 -12.15 40.73
C LEU A 61 -13.65 -13.05 41.19
N GLY A 62 -14.77 -13.07 40.46
CA GLY A 62 -15.89 -13.96 40.75
C GLY A 62 -15.52 -15.44 40.68
N VAL A 63 -14.67 -15.84 39.73
CA VAL A 63 -14.16 -17.22 39.64
C VAL A 63 -13.33 -17.60 40.87
N TRP A 64 -12.53 -16.66 41.39
CA TRP A 64 -11.78 -16.85 42.64
C TRP A 64 -12.69 -16.92 43.87
N LEU A 65 -13.75 -16.12 43.92
CA LEU A 65 -14.67 -16.05 45.05
C LEU A 65 -15.61 -17.27 45.15
N TYR A 66 -16.00 -17.86 44.01
CA TYR A 66 -16.98 -18.96 43.93
C TYR A 66 -16.37 -20.31 43.52
N ARG A 67 -15.09 -20.54 43.87
CA ARG A 67 -14.32 -21.72 43.46
C ARG A 67 -14.97 -23.07 43.79
N ASP A 68 -15.84 -23.12 44.81
CA ASP A 68 -16.49 -24.35 45.26
C ASP A 68 -17.87 -24.58 44.62
N GLN A 69 -18.33 -23.68 43.75
CA GLN A 69 -19.66 -23.75 43.12
C GLN A 69 -19.54 -23.81 41.59
N PRO A 70 -19.51 -25.00 40.97
CA PRO A 70 -19.24 -25.15 39.54
C PRO A 70 -20.28 -24.47 38.64
N ARG A 71 -21.54 -24.39 39.09
CA ARG A 71 -22.60 -23.64 38.39
C ARG A 71 -22.34 -22.13 38.36
N MET A 72 -21.74 -21.58 39.42
CA MET A 72 -21.41 -20.17 39.51
C MET A 72 -20.18 -19.85 38.64
N ILE A 73 -19.18 -20.72 38.64
CA ILE A 73 -18.01 -20.63 37.76
C ILE A 73 -18.44 -20.62 36.28
N GLY A 74 -19.32 -21.53 35.88
CA GLY A 74 -19.83 -21.58 34.51
C GLY A 74 -20.56 -20.30 34.09
N ARG A 75 -21.34 -19.69 34.99
CA ARG A 75 -21.99 -18.39 34.76
C ARG A 75 -20.99 -17.24 34.63
N CYS A 76 -19.99 -17.20 35.50
CA CYS A 76 -18.91 -16.20 35.42
C CYS A 76 -18.13 -16.33 34.09
N GLN A 77 -17.85 -17.55 33.63
CA GLN A 77 -17.16 -17.80 32.36
C GLN A 77 -18.01 -17.37 31.15
N LEU A 78 -19.31 -17.66 31.16
CA LEU A 78 -20.24 -17.23 30.10
C LEU A 78 -20.35 -15.70 30.08
N ALA A 79 -20.49 -15.07 31.25
CA ALA A 79 -20.54 -13.62 31.37
C ALA A 79 -19.24 -12.95 30.89
N ALA A 80 -18.07 -13.50 31.27
CA ALA A 80 -16.77 -13.03 30.79
C ALA A 80 -16.65 -13.13 29.26
N THR A 81 -17.11 -14.26 28.69
CA THR A 81 -17.11 -14.48 27.23
C THR A 81 -18.02 -13.50 26.51
N LEU A 82 -19.24 -13.27 27.00
CA LEU A 82 -20.19 -12.31 26.42
C LEU A 82 -19.68 -10.87 26.53
N HIS A 83 -19.04 -10.50 27.64
CA HIS A 83 -18.37 -9.21 27.77
C HIS A 83 -17.17 -9.11 26.80
N GLY A 84 -16.46 -10.21 26.55
CA GLY A 84 -15.45 -10.34 25.49
C GLY A 84 -15.99 -10.01 24.11
N PHE A 85 -17.11 -10.62 23.73
CA PHE A 85 -17.76 -10.33 22.45
C PHE A 85 -18.27 -8.89 22.37
N HIS A 86 -18.81 -8.33 23.46
CA HIS A 86 -19.24 -6.93 23.48
C HIS A 86 -18.06 -5.96 23.35
N TYR A 87 -16.94 -6.25 24.02
CA TYR A 87 -15.68 -5.50 23.86
C TYR A 87 -15.15 -5.57 22.42
N LEU A 88 -15.17 -6.76 21.81
CA LEU A 88 -14.75 -6.94 20.43
C LEU A 88 -15.66 -6.14 19.48
N GLY A 89 -16.98 -6.20 19.68
CA GLY A 89 -17.96 -5.41 18.94
C GLY A 89 -17.73 -3.90 19.04
N LEU A 90 -17.46 -3.39 20.24
CA LEU A 90 -17.09 -1.99 20.48
C LEU A 90 -15.78 -1.59 19.78
N SER A 91 -14.85 -2.54 19.61
CA SER A 91 -13.54 -2.31 19.02
C SER A 91 -13.53 -2.45 17.49
N ILE A 92 -14.48 -3.21 16.91
CA ILE A 92 -14.57 -3.42 15.45
C ILE A 92 -14.80 -2.10 14.71
N LEU A 93 -15.67 -1.22 15.21
CA LEU A 93 -15.98 0.03 14.52
C LEU A 93 -14.75 0.97 14.43
N PRO A 94 -14.03 1.29 15.53
CA PRO A 94 -12.77 2.01 15.45
C PRO A 94 -11.72 1.34 14.56
N LEU A 95 -11.61 0.01 14.63
CA LEU A 95 -10.65 -0.76 13.82
C LEU A 95 -10.95 -0.61 12.33
N LEU A 96 -12.23 -0.72 11.92
CA LEU A 96 -12.65 -0.55 10.52
C LEU A 96 -12.40 0.88 10.03
N ILE A 97 -12.67 1.88 10.87
CA ILE A 97 -12.43 3.28 10.50
C ILE A 97 -10.92 3.57 10.35
N ILE A 98 -10.07 2.93 11.14
CA ILE A 98 -8.59 3.03 11.05
C ILE A 98 -8.03 2.20 9.89
N ALA A 99 -8.64 1.06 9.58
CA ALA A 99 -8.19 0.17 8.52
C ALA A 99 -8.22 0.88 7.15
N ILE A 100 -9.24 1.69 6.88
CA ILE A 100 -9.38 2.43 5.62
C ILE A 100 -8.18 3.36 5.35
N PRO A 101 -7.84 4.34 6.20
CA PRO A 101 -6.68 5.20 6.00
C PRO A 101 -5.36 4.42 6.07
N MET A 102 -5.28 3.34 6.86
CA MET A 102 -4.08 2.50 6.92
C MET A 102 -3.80 1.82 5.58
N CYS A 103 -4.79 1.15 4.98
CA CYS A 103 -4.63 0.51 3.66
C CYS A 103 -4.22 1.52 2.59
N LEU A 104 -4.85 2.68 2.59
CA LEU A 104 -4.55 3.79 1.67
C LEU A 104 -3.10 4.29 1.82
N THR A 105 -2.63 4.42 3.06
CA THR A 105 -1.26 4.84 3.39
C THR A 105 -0.24 3.79 2.95
N LEU A 106 -0.52 2.50 3.18
CA LEU A 106 0.37 1.41 2.77
C LEU A 106 0.58 1.38 1.25
N THR A 107 -0.46 1.63 0.46
CA THR A 107 -0.32 1.71 -1.01
C THR A 107 0.61 2.86 -1.45
N GLU A 108 0.50 4.03 -0.82
CA GLU A 108 1.39 5.15 -1.15
C GLU A 108 2.82 4.89 -0.64
N MET A 109 3.00 4.33 0.55
CA MET A 109 4.32 3.92 1.03
C MET A 109 4.97 2.91 0.08
N ASN A 110 4.21 1.93 -0.41
CA ASN A 110 4.71 0.97 -1.38
C ASN A 110 5.23 1.65 -2.66
N ALA A 111 4.50 2.66 -3.16
CA ALA A 111 4.92 3.45 -4.32
C ALA A 111 6.25 4.20 -4.11
N TRP A 112 6.60 4.57 -2.88
CA TRP A 112 7.82 5.31 -2.56
C TRP A 112 8.99 4.44 -2.11
N TYR A 113 8.72 3.28 -1.51
CA TYR A 113 9.72 2.52 -0.76
C TYR A 113 9.96 1.10 -1.30
N ALA A 114 9.06 0.53 -2.09
CA ALA A 114 9.22 -0.82 -2.60
C ALA A 114 10.25 -0.90 -3.74
N TYR A 115 10.23 0.08 -4.63
CA TYR A 115 11.06 0.10 -5.83
C TYR A 115 12.10 1.22 -5.76
N ARG A 116 13.21 1.04 -6.47
CA ARG A 116 14.15 2.13 -6.75
C ARG A 116 14.12 2.49 -8.24
N PRO A 117 14.48 3.73 -8.61
CA PRO A 117 14.63 4.11 -10.00
C PRO A 117 15.67 3.22 -10.70
N LEU A 118 15.48 3.04 -12.02
CA LEU A 118 16.47 2.34 -12.85
C LEU A 118 17.74 3.16 -12.91
N SER A 119 18.89 2.51 -12.82
CA SER A 119 20.19 3.18 -13.03
C SER A 119 20.54 3.22 -14.52
N PRO A 120 21.25 4.26 -14.99
CA PRO A 120 21.82 4.25 -16.33
C PRO A 120 22.68 2.99 -16.56
N GLY A 121 22.46 2.31 -17.67
CA GLY A 121 23.04 1.01 -18.02
C GLY A 121 22.17 -0.20 -17.68
N GLU A 122 21.11 -0.06 -16.87
CA GLU A 122 20.23 -1.18 -16.51
C GLU A 122 19.20 -1.49 -17.60
N SER A 123 18.89 -2.79 -17.74
CA SER A 123 17.80 -3.26 -18.59
C SER A 123 16.55 -3.57 -17.78
N THR A 124 15.38 -3.24 -18.32
CA THR A 124 14.07 -3.55 -17.74
C THR A 124 13.15 -4.21 -18.76
N LEU A 125 12.13 -4.90 -18.27
CA LEU A 125 11.09 -5.49 -19.09
C LEU A 125 9.77 -4.75 -18.86
N VAL A 126 9.18 -4.32 -19.96
CA VAL A 126 7.85 -3.71 -19.99
C VAL A 126 6.88 -4.70 -20.58
N ARG A 127 5.79 -4.95 -19.85
CA ARG A 127 4.69 -5.82 -20.28
C ARG A 127 3.44 -4.99 -20.47
N MET A 128 2.77 -5.17 -21.58
CA MET A 128 1.43 -4.67 -21.79
C MET A 128 0.48 -5.82 -22.06
N SER A 129 -0.56 -5.94 -21.25
CA SER A 129 -1.61 -6.94 -21.39
C SER A 129 -2.86 -6.27 -21.94
N PHE A 130 -3.44 -6.89 -22.97
CA PHE A 130 -4.65 -6.43 -23.64
C PHE A 130 -5.91 -6.97 -22.95
N ALA A 131 -7.06 -6.36 -23.22
CA ALA A 131 -8.34 -6.86 -22.75
C ALA A 131 -8.70 -8.17 -23.47
N GLU A 132 -9.40 -9.08 -22.79
CA GLU A 132 -9.85 -10.36 -23.35
C GLU A 132 -10.82 -10.20 -24.53
N SER A 133 -11.45 -9.03 -24.64
CA SER A 133 -12.31 -8.65 -25.76
C SER A 133 -11.55 -8.35 -27.05
N VAL A 134 -10.24 -8.16 -27.00
CA VAL A 134 -9.42 -7.83 -28.18
C VAL A 134 -9.03 -9.12 -28.91
N PRO A 135 -9.35 -9.26 -30.22
CA PRO A 135 -8.96 -10.43 -30.99
C PRO A 135 -7.44 -10.58 -31.08
N PRO A 136 -6.90 -11.82 -31.10
CA PRO A 136 -5.45 -12.06 -31.13
C PRO A 136 -4.70 -11.43 -32.31
N GLU A 137 -5.39 -11.17 -33.41
CA GLU A 137 -4.85 -10.54 -34.61
C GLU A 137 -4.64 -9.03 -34.44
N GLN A 138 -5.39 -8.40 -33.53
CA GLN A 138 -5.34 -6.97 -33.24
C GLN A 138 -4.41 -6.65 -32.06
N ILE A 139 -3.82 -7.68 -31.43
CA ILE A 139 -2.79 -7.49 -30.41
C ILE A 139 -1.53 -6.96 -31.08
N GLY A 140 -1.24 -5.70 -30.81
CA GLY A 140 -0.04 -5.03 -31.28
C GLY A 140 0.03 -3.62 -30.74
N ALA A 141 1.25 -3.14 -30.53
CA ALA A 141 1.49 -1.77 -30.11
C ALA A 141 2.89 -1.32 -30.49
N VAL A 142 3.04 -0.03 -30.75
CA VAL A 142 4.32 0.59 -31.04
C VAL A 142 4.77 1.38 -29.81
N LEU A 143 5.89 0.97 -29.23
CA LEU A 143 6.54 1.71 -28.15
C LEU A 143 7.47 2.77 -28.75
N ARG A 144 7.26 4.03 -28.38
CA ARG A 144 8.15 5.15 -28.67
C ARG A 144 8.94 5.48 -27.40
N PRO A 145 10.21 5.05 -27.29
CA PRO A 145 11.01 5.34 -26.12
C PRO A 145 11.40 6.83 -26.07
N PRO A 146 11.58 7.42 -24.88
CA PRO A 146 12.15 8.76 -24.74
C PRO A 146 13.64 8.76 -25.07
N ALA A 147 14.23 9.96 -25.17
CA ALA A 147 15.68 10.10 -25.31
C ALA A 147 16.42 9.36 -24.18
N GLY A 148 17.50 8.66 -24.53
CA GLY A 148 18.29 7.91 -23.57
C GLY A 148 17.76 6.51 -23.22
N VAL A 149 16.65 6.06 -23.81
CA VAL A 149 16.11 4.70 -23.63
C VAL A 149 16.07 3.97 -24.97
N ASN A 150 16.63 2.76 -25.01
CA ASN A 150 16.66 1.93 -26.21
C ASN A 150 15.73 0.73 -26.05
N VAL A 151 15.00 0.39 -27.12
CA VAL A 151 14.23 -0.85 -27.22
C VAL A 151 15.16 -1.91 -27.83
N ASP A 152 15.59 -2.88 -27.03
CA ASP A 152 16.49 -3.95 -27.49
C ASP A 152 15.74 -5.07 -28.19
N ALA A 153 14.53 -5.36 -27.73
CA ALA A 153 13.68 -6.42 -28.28
C ALA A 153 12.20 -6.14 -28.00
N ALA A 154 11.34 -6.63 -28.88
CA ALA A 154 9.90 -6.66 -28.71
C ALA A 154 9.37 -8.06 -29.05
N HIS A 155 8.43 -8.55 -28.27
CA HIS A 155 7.79 -9.85 -28.47
C HIS A 155 6.28 -9.74 -28.26
N VAL A 156 5.49 -10.29 -29.19
CA VAL A 156 4.03 -10.33 -29.09
C VAL A 156 3.62 -11.77 -28.77
N ASP A 157 3.05 -11.98 -27.58
CA ASP A 157 2.47 -13.25 -27.17
C ASP A 157 0.95 -13.21 -27.35
N LYS A 158 0.50 -13.65 -28.53
CA LYS A 158 -0.91 -13.72 -28.88
C LYS A 158 -1.70 -14.71 -28.03
N SER A 159 -1.05 -15.73 -27.45
CA SER A 159 -1.72 -16.74 -26.64
C SER A 159 -2.14 -16.19 -25.27
N ARG A 160 -1.34 -15.25 -24.73
CA ARG A 160 -1.60 -14.59 -23.45
C ARG A 160 -2.27 -13.24 -23.56
N GLY A 161 -2.37 -12.68 -24.77
CA GLY A 161 -2.90 -11.33 -24.92
C GLY A 161 -1.88 -10.24 -24.59
N GLU A 162 -0.57 -10.50 -24.71
CA GLU A 162 0.46 -9.63 -24.16
C GLU A 162 1.53 -9.21 -25.18
N VAL A 163 2.10 -8.03 -24.96
CA VAL A 163 3.30 -7.55 -25.67
C VAL A 163 4.38 -7.22 -24.64
N LEU A 164 5.59 -7.71 -24.90
CA LEU A 164 6.75 -7.57 -24.04
C LEU A 164 7.82 -6.76 -24.77
N TRP A 165 8.37 -5.75 -24.11
CA TRP A 165 9.55 -5.03 -24.57
C TRP A 165 10.68 -5.18 -23.57
N ARG A 166 11.88 -5.47 -24.07
CA ARG A 166 13.11 -5.32 -23.29
C ARG A 166 13.73 -3.97 -23.62
N LEU A 167 13.90 -3.15 -22.60
CA LEU A 167 14.48 -1.81 -22.70
C LEU A 167 15.83 -1.77 -22.01
N THR A 168 16.75 -0.97 -22.53
CA THR A 168 17.98 -0.58 -21.84
C THR A 168 17.99 0.93 -21.66
N CYS A 169 18.08 1.38 -20.41
CA CYS A 169 18.09 2.79 -20.05
C CYS A 169 19.53 3.30 -20.01
N ARG A 170 19.97 4.11 -20.98
CA ARG A 170 21.36 4.58 -21.09
C ARG A 170 21.62 5.90 -20.36
N GLU A 171 20.61 6.76 -20.27
CA GLU A 171 20.72 8.08 -19.68
C GLU A 171 19.61 8.32 -18.66
N THR A 172 19.86 9.23 -17.72
CA THR A 172 18.85 9.70 -16.76
C THR A 172 17.73 10.40 -17.53
N THR A 173 16.50 9.98 -17.31
CA THR A 173 15.31 10.60 -17.92
C THR A 173 14.11 10.47 -17.00
N SER A 174 13.30 11.53 -16.99
CA SER A 174 11.98 11.57 -16.35
C SER A 174 10.85 11.60 -17.37
N GLU A 175 11.16 11.44 -18.66
CA GLU A 175 10.15 11.40 -19.71
C GLU A 175 9.40 10.06 -19.70
N PRO A 176 8.07 10.08 -19.94
CA PRO A 176 7.29 8.86 -19.96
C PRO A 176 7.56 8.02 -21.21
N LEU A 177 7.38 6.71 -21.10
CA LEU A 177 7.24 5.80 -22.24
C LEU A 177 5.90 6.06 -22.94
N ARG A 178 5.91 6.19 -24.26
CA ARG A 178 4.67 6.37 -25.02
C ARG A 178 4.34 5.12 -25.83
N PHE A 179 3.13 4.60 -25.67
CA PHE A 179 2.61 3.45 -26.41
C PHE A 179 1.54 3.92 -27.38
N ASP A 180 1.64 3.50 -28.63
CA ASP A 180 0.63 3.72 -29.67
C ASP A 180 -0.13 2.42 -29.89
N VAL A 181 -1.42 2.42 -29.55
CA VAL A 181 -2.32 1.27 -29.63
C VAL A 181 -3.58 1.67 -30.37
N GLY A 182 -3.75 1.18 -31.61
CA GLY A 182 -4.93 1.49 -32.41
C GLY A 182 -5.16 2.99 -32.65
N GLY A 183 -4.09 3.80 -32.72
CA GLY A 183 -4.17 5.26 -32.89
C GLY A 183 -4.36 6.04 -31.59
N VAL A 184 -4.46 5.37 -30.44
CA VAL A 184 -4.50 6.01 -29.11
C VAL A 184 -3.09 5.98 -28.50
N THR A 185 -2.61 7.14 -28.07
CA THR A 185 -1.34 7.26 -27.34
C THR A 185 -1.59 7.12 -25.84
N ILE A 186 -0.86 6.21 -25.20
CA ILE A 186 -0.88 5.98 -23.75
C ILE A 186 0.51 6.25 -23.19
N ASP A 187 0.59 7.17 -22.23
CA ASP A 187 1.85 7.50 -21.56
C ASP A 187 2.06 6.63 -20.30
N MET A 188 3.26 6.16 -20.03
CA MET A 188 3.61 5.47 -18.80
C MET A 188 4.81 6.16 -18.16
N PRO A 189 4.71 6.65 -16.91
CA PRO A 189 5.85 7.27 -16.25
C PRO A 189 7.00 6.27 -16.13
N LEU A 190 8.20 6.70 -16.53
CA LEU A 190 9.44 5.96 -16.40
C LEU A 190 10.40 6.76 -15.52
N SER A 191 11.01 6.10 -14.54
CA SER A 191 11.98 6.72 -13.64
C SER A 191 13.36 6.10 -13.85
N VAL A 192 14.25 6.84 -14.52
CA VAL A 192 15.66 6.47 -14.71
C VAL A 192 16.55 7.51 -14.06
N GLY A 193 17.33 7.09 -13.07
CA GLY A 193 18.21 7.94 -12.27
C GLY A 193 17.49 8.69 -11.14
N GLY A 194 18.30 9.25 -10.23
CA GLY A 194 17.83 9.94 -9.01
C GLY A 194 17.60 9.01 -7.81
N ASP A 195 17.50 9.60 -6.61
CA ASP A 195 17.51 8.85 -5.35
C ASP A 195 16.11 8.58 -4.75
N ALA A 196 15.15 9.47 -4.96
CA ALA A 196 13.81 9.35 -4.39
C ALA A 196 12.72 9.83 -5.35
N ALA A 197 12.00 8.88 -5.94
CA ALA A 197 10.81 9.14 -6.74
C ALA A 197 9.70 8.17 -6.35
N ARG A 198 8.45 8.65 -6.44
CA ARG A 198 7.28 7.78 -6.40
C ARG A 198 7.26 6.94 -7.68
N ILE A 199 7.40 5.63 -7.56
CA ILE A 199 7.40 4.70 -8.68
C ILE A 199 6.04 4.02 -8.74
N ALA A 200 5.35 4.25 -9.85
CA ALA A 200 4.16 3.50 -10.20
C ALA A 200 4.53 2.48 -11.26
N ALA A 201 4.80 1.24 -10.82
CA ALA A 201 5.25 0.17 -11.70
C ALA A 201 4.15 -0.30 -12.66
N THR A 202 2.87 -0.10 -12.30
CA THR A 202 1.73 -0.60 -13.08
C THR A 202 0.74 0.50 -13.41
N ARG A 203 0.24 0.56 -14.64
CA ARG A 203 -0.94 1.34 -15.04
C ARG A 203 -2.02 0.39 -15.49
N ARG A 204 -3.23 0.49 -14.93
CA ARG A 204 -4.32 -0.48 -15.20
C ARG A 204 -5.69 0.18 -15.26
N VAL A 205 -6.66 -0.56 -15.79
CA VAL A 205 -8.08 -0.17 -15.73
C VAL A 205 -8.54 -0.08 -14.28
N PHE A 206 -9.33 0.95 -13.98
CA PHE A 206 -9.92 1.14 -12.66
C PHE A 206 -10.94 0.04 -12.34
N GLY A 207 -10.77 -0.64 -11.20
CA GLY A 207 -11.75 -1.59 -10.68
C GLY A 207 -11.75 -1.56 -9.16
N PHE A 208 -12.92 -1.38 -8.54
CA PHE A 208 -13.05 -1.31 -7.07
C PHE A 208 -12.53 -2.60 -6.39
N TRP A 209 -12.88 -3.77 -6.96
CA TRP A 209 -12.43 -5.08 -6.47
C TRP A 209 -10.97 -5.40 -6.81
N ASN A 210 -10.47 -4.90 -7.96
CA ASN A 210 -9.07 -5.03 -8.36
C ASN A 210 -8.09 -4.38 -7.36
N ARG A 211 -8.56 -3.46 -6.50
CA ARG A 211 -7.73 -2.81 -5.47
C ARG A 211 -7.39 -3.72 -4.29
N LEU A 212 -8.20 -4.74 -4.02
CA LEU A 212 -7.96 -5.70 -2.93
C LEU A 212 -7.00 -6.81 -3.37
N GLU A 213 -7.14 -7.30 -4.61
CA GLU A 213 -6.29 -8.37 -5.16
C GLU A 213 -4.85 -7.92 -5.43
N PHE A 214 -4.64 -6.63 -5.73
CA PHE A 214 -3.35 -6.08 -6.12
C PHE A 214 -2.89 -4.94 -5.22
N TRP A 215 -3.18 -5.06 -3.92
CA TRP A 215 -2.79 -4.04 -2.92
C TRP A 215 -1.27 -3.78 -2.88
N ASP A 216 -0.47 -4.73 -3.36
CA ASP A 216 0.99 -4.73 -3.37
C ASP A 216 1.62 -4.06 -4.62
N ASP A 217 0.82 -3.54 -5.57
CA ASP A 217 1.35 -2.92 -6.79
C ASP A 217 0.86 -1.47 -6.95
N PRO A 218 1.76 -0.46 -6.87
CA PRO A 218 1.38 0.93 -6.93
C PRO A 218 0.91 1.30 -8.34
N VAL A 219 -0.34 1.77 -8.43
CA VAL A 219 -0.98 2.11 -9.70
C VAL A 219 -0.63 3.54 -10.14
N ALA A 220 -0.25 3.68 -11.40
CA ALA A 220 0.01 4.96 -12.06
C ALA A 220 -1.30 5.66 -12.38
N ASP A 221 -1.36 6.96 -12.09
CA ASP A 221 -2.49 7.80 -12.43
C ASP A 221 -2.22 8.65 -13.68
N PRO A 222 -3.25 8.92 -14.51
CA PRO A 222 -4.63 8.44 -14.37
C PRO A 222 -4.79 6.96 -14.77
N PRO A 223 -5.81 6.23 -14.29
CA PRO A 223 -6.04 4.84 -14.69
C PRO A 223 -6.31 4.73 -16.20
N LEU A 224 -6.16 3.52 -16.75
CA LEU A 224 -6.53 3.24 -18.13
C LEU A 224 -8.07 3.29 -18.31
N PRO A 225 -8.58 3.72 -19.48
CA PRO A 225 -10.00 3.71 -19.78
C PRO A 225 -10.55 2.28 -19.77
N ALA A 226 -11.73 2.08 -19.16
CA ALA A 226 -12.31 0.75 -18.99
C ALA A 226 -12.69 0.06 -20.31
N ASP A 227 -13.12 0.85 -21.29
CA ASP A 227 -13.48 0.37 -22.63
C ASP A 227 -12.28 0.33 -23.60
N GLY A 228 -11.07 0.56 -23.08
CA GLY A 228 -9.84 0.57 -23.86
C GLY A 228 -9.34 -0.84 -24.23
N PRO A 229 -8.55 -0.96 -25.30
CA PRO A 229 -7.98 -2.24 -25.72
C PRO A 229 -6.90 -2.78 -24.75
N VAL A 230 -6.36 -1.92 -23.88
CA VAL A 230 -5.28 -2.25 -22.94
C VAL A 230 -5.82 -2.42 -21.53
N ARG A 231 -5.55 -3.58 -20.92
CA ARG A 231 -5.94 -3.92 -19.55
C ARG A 231 -4.93 -3.41 -18.52
N SER A 232 -3.64 -3.61 -18.79
CA SER A 232 -2.56 -3.21 -17.89
C SER A 232 -1.22 -3.02 -18.61
N ILE A 233 -0.41 -2.10 -18.12
CA ILE A 233 0.99 -1.88 -18.48
C ILE A 233 1.81 -2.03 -17.20
N HIS A 234 2.81 -2.89 -17.19
CA HIS A 234 3.71 -3.13 -16.06
C HIS A 234 5.16 -2.91 -16.49
N VAL A 235 5.91 -2.14 -15.71
CA VAL A 235 7.34 -1.89 -15.89
C VAL A 235 8.07 -2.57 -14.73
N GLN A 236 9.01 -3.46 -15.05
CA GLN A 236 9.75 -4.20 -14.04
C GLN A 236 10.84 -3.32 -13.41
N TYR A 237 10.60 -2.85 -12.19
CA TYR A 237 11.61 -2.10 -11.43
C TYR A 237 12.38 -3.01 -10.46
N PRO A 238 13.68 -2.74 -10.24
CA PRO A 238 14.43 -3.39 -9.18
C PRO A 238 13.86 -3.00 -7.82
N GLN A 239 13.73 -3.98 -6.92
CA GLN A 239 13.34 -3.72 -5.54
C GLN A 239 14.42 -2.93 -4.82
N ARG A 240 14.00 -2.00 -3.96
CA ARG A 240 14.90 -1.30 -3.07
C ARG A 240 15.36 -2.28 -1.99
N ARG A 241 16.65 -2.28 -1.67
CA ARG A 241 17.19 -3.13 -0.61
C ARG A 241 16.97 -2.47 0.74
N TRP A 242 16.44 -3.24 1.69
CA TRP A 242 16.18 -2.82 3.07
C TRP A 242 16.96 -3.67 4.06
N TRP A 243 17.06 -3.21 5.32
CA TRP A 243 17.78 -3.94 6.36
C TRP A 243 17.18 -5.31 6.62
N LEU A 244 15.85 -5.40 6.72
CA LEU A 244 15.12 -6.65 6.93
C LEU A 244 14.64 -7.27 5.61
N SER A 245 15.34 -7.00 4.51
CA SER A 245 15.06 -7.45 3.14
C SER A 245 13.80 -6.88 2.51
N ILE A 246 12.76 -6.52 3.27
CA ILE A 246 11.48 -6.06 2.74
C ILE A 246 11.00 -4.80 3.48
N TRP A 247 10.71 -3.76 2.71
CA TRP A 247 10.38 -2.41 3.19
C TRP A 247 9.23 -2.35 4.21
N TRP A 248 8.23 -3.24 4.08
CA TRP A 248 7.08 -3.24 4.99
C TRP A 248 7.49 -3.69 6.39
N ILE A 249 8.44 -4.63 6.52
CA ILE A 249 8.91 -5.10 7.83
C ILE A 249 9.63 -3.98 8.58
N ASP A 250 10.53 -3.27 7.91
CA ASP A 250 11.21 -2.10 8.48
C ASP A 250 10.20 -1.01 8.86
N SER A 251 9.21 -0.76 8.00
CA SER A 251 8.11 0.18 8.29
C SER A 251 7.33 -0.22 9.54
N PHE A 252 6.95 -1.50 9.67
CA PHE A 252 6.25 -2.01 10.86
C PHE A 252 7.11 -1.91 12.11
N ALA A 253 8.42 -2.16 12.02
CA ALA A 253 9.34 -1.99 13.14
C ALA A 253 9.39 -0.52 13.60
N PHE A 254 9.48 0.43 12.67
CA PHE A 254 9.41 1.87 12.98
C PHE A 254 8.06 2.26 13.56
N MET A 255 6.96 1.75 13.00
CA MET A 255 5.62 2.03 13.53
C MET A 255 5.45 1.48 14.95
N LEU A 256 5.90 0.26 15.23
CA LEU A 256 5.85 -0.34 16.56
C LEU A 256 6.66 0.50 17.56
N ALA A 257 7.88 0.91 17.19
CA ALA A 257 8.70 1.79 18.01
C ALA A 257 7.97 3.13 18.29
N ALA A 258 7.38 3.75 17.26
CA ALA A 258 6.62 4.99 17.38
C ALA A 258 5.40 4.83 18.31
N VAL A 259 4.66 3.72 18.22
CA VAL A 259 3.52 3.43 19.11
C VAL A 259 3.99 3.34 20.55
N LEU A 260 5.08 2.62 20.82
CA LEU A 260 5.58 2.43 22.18
C LEU A 260 6.06 3.76 22.80
N LEU A 261 6.65 4.64 22.00
CA LEU A 261 7.10 5.97 22.40
C LEU A 261 5.93 6.94 22.61
N LEU A 262 4.91 6.90 21.74
CA LEU A 262 3.82 7.89 21.70
C LEU A 262 2.57 7.50 22.51
N ARG A 263 2.35 6.22 22.82
CA ARG A 263 1.14 5.77 23.53
C ARG A 263 0.92 6.46 24.89
N LYS A 264 1.99 6.60 25.67
CA LYS A 264 1.95 7.23 27.01
C LYS A 264 1.68 8.73 26.93
N PRO A 265 2.46 9.55 26.19
CA PRO A 265 2.23 10.99 26.13
C PRO A 265 0.87 11.36 25.53
N MET A 266 0.32 10.52 24.64
CA MET A 266 -0.98 10.76 24.04
C MET A 266 -2.18 10.31 24.90
N GLY A 267 -1.92 9.60 26.01
CA GLY A 267 -2.95 9.08 26.92
C GLY A 267 -3.81 7.98 26.29
N VAL A 268 -3.23 7.18 25.39
CA VAL A 268 -3.92 6.06 24.74
C VAL A 268 -3.53 4.76 25.45
N ALA A 269 -4.49 4.14 26.12
CA ALA A 269 -4.34 2.77 26.59
C ALA A 269 -4.66 1.81 25.44
N ILE A 270 -3.66 1.00 25.05
CA ILE A 270 -3.77 -0.09 24.07
C ILE A 270 -3.86 -1.39 24.85
#